data_AF-A0A957XY36-F1
#
_entry.id   AF-A0A957XY36-F1
#
_cell.length_a   1.000
_cell.length_b   1.000
_cell.length_c   1.000
_cell.angle_alpha   90.00
_cell.angle_beta   90.00
_cell.angle_gamma   90.00
#
_symmetry.space_group_name_H-M   'P 1'
#
loop_
_entity.id
_entity.type
_entity.pdbx_description
1 polymer ?
#
loop_
_entity_poly.entity_id
_entity_poly.type
_entity_poly.pdbx_seq_one_letter_code
_entity_poly.pdbx_strand_id
1 'polypeptide(L)'
;GIQPDVFVDGRRTIFGVNLAGAMTQYLTLGSDVLDSDTGSCVFPVLADVSYAEIAVLEPWACVDVAYSDTARRLAPKAGGLMWIRGEPGDNASYFVSRPLDSRTVLLTDVPSDLAAWVRSQPVEVVECDSAGAQAVLVERSSGAGVDDIVLLDPRDAAVAAAAVDLLAARGTLNLVGGDWLSAAVPVDISKLHYHHLALLGCPGPDIAEAYGGQRNRSDLRPGGVVWIVGAGGAMGRMHVQRALQLPDGPRAVVATNRGQARLHRLVDDFAGLARQAGRDLVAFSPRDEPDRLAAEMERLTGGAGFDDVVVVAPGAPAVAEALPWLARDGLLMVFAGTPAGTRVDLHLQRAAQHGAQFTGTSGSTVADQLRVLDKIRTGELEAARTVAAIGGMRAMKDGLRAVLEHVYPGKVMIYPQLPDLSLLSLSELERAIPAVYSQLGPGLVWTASAEQALIEACWSEQWRR
;
A
#
# COMPACT_ATOMS: atom_id res chain seq x y z
N GLY A 1 -18.90 -10.95 5.22
CA GLY A 1 -18.05 -10.29 4.21
C GLY A 1 -17.47 -11.33 3.28
N ILE A 2 -16.84 -10.89 2.20
CA ILE A 2 -16.11 -11.76 1.27
C ILE A 2 -14.75 -11.14 0.97
N GLN A 3 -13.70 -11.95 1.00
CA GLN A 3 -12.36 -11.61 0.55
C GLN A 3 -12.28 -11.86 -0.96
N PRO A 4 -12.11 -10.81 -1.78
CA PRO A 4 -12.09 -10.97 -3.23
C PRO A 4 -10.77 -11.52 -3.76
N ASP A 5 -9.67 -11.39 -3.01
CA ASP A 5 -8.39 -11.96 -3.40
C ASP A 5 -8.29 -13.42 -2.94
N VAL A 6 -8.51 -14.35 -3.87
CA VAL A 6 -8.58 -15.79 -3.61
C VAL A 6 -7.31 -16.48 -4.12
N PHE A 7 -6.78 -17.43 -3.36
CA PHE A 7 -5.63 -18.23 -3.77
C PHE A 7 -6.04 -19.71 -3.87
N VAL A 8 -5.80 -20.33 -5.03
CA VAL A 8 -6.08 -21.74 -5.27
C VAL A 8 -4.86 -22.36 -5.93
N ASP A 9 -4.29 -23.40 -5.32
CA ASP A 9 -3.08 -24.10 -5.79
C ASP A 9 -1.89 -23.14 -6.01
N GLY A 10 -1.72 -22.17 -5.10
CA GLY A 10 -0.70 -21.13 -5.16
C GLY A 10 -0.94 -20.06 -6.22
N ARG A 11 -2.10 -20.07 -6.90
CA ARG A 11 -2.45 -19.10 -7.93
C ARG A 11 -3.49 -18.12 -7.43
N ARG A 12 -3.15 -16.83 -7.58
CA ARG A 12 -4.06 -15.73 -7.31
C ARG A 12 -5.19 -15.67 -8.34
N THR A 13 -6.42 -15.63 -7.87
CA THR A 13 -7.65 -15.55 -8.65
C THR A 13 -8.60 -14.56 -7.97
N ILE A 14 -9.17 -13.61 -8.72
CA ILE A 14 -9.94 -12.52 -8.11
C ILE A 14 -11.45 -12.76 -8.29
N PHE A 15 -12.19 -12.75 -7.19
CA PHE A 15 -13.64 -12.82 -7.17
C PHE A 15 -14.28 -11.58 -7.80
N GLY A 16 -15.09 -11.77 -8.84
CA GLY A 16 -15.66 -10.68 -9.64
C GLY A 16 -14.79 -10.17 -10.79
N VAL A 17 -13.61 -10.77 -11.01
CA VAL A 17 -12.76 -10.52 -12.18
C VAL A 17 -12.47 -11.82 -12.92
N ASN A 18 -11.86 -12.80 -12.24
CA ASN A 18 -11.56 -14.12 -12.79
C ASN A 18 -12.66 -15.13 -12.44
N LEU A 19 -13.23 -15.03 -11.23
CA LEU A 19 -14.41 -15.80 -10.82
C LEU A 19 -15.67 -14.95 -10.97
N ALA A 20 -16.82 -15.60 -11.12
CA ALA A 20 -18.10 -14.92 -11.03
C ALA A 20 -18.21 -14.20 -9.67
N GLY A 21 -18.63 -12.93 -9.68
CA GLY A 21 -18.69 -12.11 -8.47
C GLY A 21 -20.02 -11.39 -8.30
N ALA A 22 -20.03 -10.35 -7.48
CA ALA A 22 -21.23 -9.67 -6.99
C ALA A 22 -22.00 -8.83 -8.04
N MET A 23 -21.71 -8.95 -9.34
CA MET A 23 -22.48 -8.29 -10.41
C MET A 23 -23.77 -9.06 -10.76
N THR A 24 -24.41 -9.64 -9.75
CA THR A 24 -25.64 -10.44 -9.83
C THR A 24 -26.36 -10.36 -8.49
N GLN A 25 -27.68 -10.60 -8.48
CA GLN A 25 -28.45 -10.64 -7.22
C GLN A 25 -28.22 -11.93 -6.43
N TYR A 26 -27.95 -13.04 -7.12
CA TYR A 26 -27.70 -14.34 -6.53
C TYR A 26 -26.48 -14.96 -7.17
N LEU A 27 -25.65 -15.60 -6.35
CA LEU A 27 -24.46 -16.31 -6.77
C LEU A 27 -24.27 -17.56 -5.91
N THR A 28 -23.87 -18.65 -6.54
CA THR A 28 -23.41 -19.84 -5.84
C THR A 28 -21.89 -19.74 -5.66
N LEU A 29 -21.41 -19.87 -4.43
CA LEU A 29 -19.98 -19.90 -4.14
C LEU A 29 -19.45 -21.32 -4.30
N GLY A 30 -18.34 -21.46 -5.03
CA GLY A 30 -17.64 -22.72 -5.21
C GLY A 30 -16.64 -23.01 -4.08
N SER A 31 -16.05 -24.20 -4.13
CA SER A 31 -14.97 -24.61 -3.22
C SER A 31 -13.72 -23.75 -3.36
N ASP A 32 -13.52 -23.15 -4.53
CA ASP A 32 -12.45 -22.18 -4.78
C ASP A 32 -12.50 -20.97 -3.84
N VAL A 33 -13.70 -20.50 -3.49
CA VAL A 33 -13.91 -19.39 -2.55
C VAL A 33 -14.06 -19.89 -1.09
N LEU A 34 -14.69 -21.04 -0.90
CA LEU A 34 -15.01 -21.56 0.43
C LEU A 34 -13.83 -22.28 1.10
N ASP A 35 -12.94 -22.90 0.31
CA ASP A 35 -11.81 -23.72 0.72
C ASP A 35 -10.53 -23.31 -0.02
N SER A 36 -10.25 -21.99 -0.05
CA SER A 36 -9.03 -21.45 -0.67
C SER A 36 -7.76 -21.88 0.09
N ASP A 37 -6.58 -21.66 -0.49
CA ASP A 37 -5.28 -21.90 0.15
C ASP A 37 -5.12 -21.17 1.50
N THR A 38 -5.89 -20.08 1.70
CA THR A 38 -5.89 -19.27 2.93
C THR A 38 -7.08 -19.55 3.84
N GLY A 39 -7.84 -20.62 3.57
CA GLY A 39 -9.11 -20.93 4.23
C GLY A 39 -10.30 -20.27 3.54
N SER A 40 -11.43 -20.17 4.24
CA SER A 40 -12.64 -19.59 3.66
C SER A 40 -12.48 -18.10 3.40
N CYS A 41 -12.75 -17.67 2.17
CA CYS A 41 -12.82 -16.25 1.82
C CYS A 41 -14.13 -15.61 2.31
N VAL A 42 -15.08 -16.39 2.82
CA VAL A 42 -16.31 -15.89 3.43
C VAL A 42 -16.14 -15.84 4.94
N PHE A 43 -16.49 -14.70 5.53
CA PHE A 43 -16.39 -14.52 6.98
C PHE A 43 -17.66 -13.88 7.54
N PRO A 44 -18.04 -14.22 8.78
CA PRO A 44 -19.20 -13.61 9.42
C PRO A 44 -18.98 -12.12 9.62
N VAL A 45 -20.04 -11.35 9.43
CA VAL A 45 -20.12 -9.93 9.79
C VAL A 45 -21.32 -9.79 10.72
N LEU A 46 -21.20 -8.89 11.70
CA LEU A 46 -22.24 -8.69 12.70
C LEU A 46 -23.39 -7.86 12.13
N ALA A 47 -24.58 -7.99 12.72
CA ALA A 47 -25.79 -7.32 12.27
C ALA A 47 -25.82 -5.81 12.56
N ASP A 48 -24.90 -5.31 13.39
CA ASP A 48 -24.81 -3.89 13.80
C ASP A 48 -23.91 -3.04 12.88
N VAL A 49 -23.31 -3.65 11.85
CA VAL A 49 -22.48 -2.96 10.85
C VAL A 49 -23.25 -2.83 9.55
N SER A 50 -23.21 -1.63 8.94
CA SER A 50 -23.95 -1.36 7.70
C SER A 50 -23.40 -2.15 6.50
N TYR A 51 -24.25 -2.48 5.53
CA TYR A 51 -23.86 -3.11 4.28
C TYR A 51 -22.82 -2.28 3.53
N ALA A 52 -22.97 -0.94 3.55
CA ALA A 52 -22.01 -0.03 2.95
C ALA A 52 -20.62 -0.16 3.58
N GLU A 53 -20.53 -0.22 4.92
CA GLU A 53 -19.26 -0.44 5.64
C GLU A 53 -18.66 -1.81 5.32
N ILE A 54 -19.48 -2.86 5.31
CA ILE A 54 -19.06 -4.22 4.95
C ILE A 54 -18.47 -4.23 3.53
N ALA A 55 -19.12 -3.56 2.58
CA ALA A 55 -18.72 -3.56 1.18
C ALA A 55 -17.46 -2.73 0.89
N VAL A 56 -17.00 -1.89 1.84
CA VAL A 56 -15.72 -1.18 1.75
C VAL A 56 -14.64 -1.75 2.67
N LEU A 57 -14.86 -2.90 3.31
CA LEU A 57 -13.86 -3.55 4.17
C LEU A 57 -12.56 -3.87 3.42
N GLU A 58 -12.63 -4.51 2.26
CA GLU A 58 -11.44 -4.87 1.49
C GLU A 58 -10.58 -3.66 1.09
N PRO A 59 -11.12 -2.58 0.49
CA PRO A 59 -10.26 -1.47 0.13
C PRO A 59 -9.69 -0.77 1.37
N TRP A 60 -10.41 -0.75 2.50
CA TRP A 60 -9.85 -0.25 3.76
C TRP A 60 -8.78 -1.18 4.32
N ALA A 61 -8.92 -2.50 4.18
CA ALA A 61 -7.92 -3.46 4.61
C ALA A 61 -6.64 -3.32 3.81
N CYS A 62 -6.73 -3.09 2.50
CA CYS A 62 -5.57 -2.77 1.67
C CYS A 62 -4.86 -1.50 2.15
N VAL A 63 -5.62 -0.43 2.46
CA VAL A 63 -5.06 0.80 3.04
C VAL A 63 -4.43 0.53 4.41
N ASP A 64 -5.09 -0.23 5.29
CA ASP A 64 -4.58 -0.56 6.62
C ASP A 64 -3.28 -1.36 6.57
N VAL A 65 -3.25 -2.39 5.70
CA VAL A 65 -2.07 -3.23 5.47
C VAL A 65 -0.88 -2.39 5.03
N ALA A 66 -1.09 -1.41 4.16
CA ALA A 66 -0.03 -0.52 3.66
C ALA A 66 0.80 0.13 4.78
N TYR A 67 0.16 0.36 5.94
CA TYR A 67 0.77 1.00 7.11
C TYR A 67 1.06 0.05 8.28
N SER A 68 0.93 -1.25 8.06
CA SER A 68 1.04 -2.25 9.13
C SER A 68 2.43 -2.92 9.15
N ASP A 69 2.86 -3.35 10.33
CA ASP A 69 4.06 -4.19 10.48
C ASP A 69 3.92 -5.55 9.77
N THR A 70 2.70 -5.95 9.42
CA THR A 70 2.49 -7.16 8.62
C THR A 70 2.82 -6.96 7.15
N ALA A 71 2.84 -5.73 6.63
CA ALA A 71 3.22 -5.51 5.24
C ALA A 71 4.72 -5.71 4.98
N ARG A 72 5.57 -5.51 6.00
CA ARG A 72 7.01 -5.47 5.83
C ARG A 72 7.73 -6.25 6.91
N ARG A 73 8.80 -6.94 6.53
CA ARG A 73 9.62 -7.68 7.51
C ARG A 73 10.59 -6.72 8.19
N LEU A 74 10.60 -6.75 9.52
CA LEU A 74 11.54 -5.96 10.34
C LEU A 74 12.88 -6.69 10.57
N ALA A 75 13.00 -7.93 10.11
CA ALA A 75 14.19 -8.77 10.23
C ALA A 75 14.32 -9.68 9.00
N PRO A 76 15.52 -10.23 8.76
CA PRO A 76 15.69 -11.33 7.80
C PRO A 76 14.67 -12.45 8.02
N LYS A 77 14.29 -13.15 6.94
CA LYS A 77 13.24 -14.16 7.00
C LYS A 77 13.79 -15.38 7.71
N ALA A 78 13.18 -15.70 8.85
CA ALA A 78 13.47 -16.93 9.57
C ALA A 78 13.28 -18.15 8.64
N GLY A 79 14.30 -18.98 8.53
CA GLY A 79 14.31 -20.14 7.63
C GLY A 79 14.43 -19.83 6.13
N GLY A 80 14.59 -18.54 5.76
CA GLY A 80 14.65 -18.08 4.37
C GLY A 80 15.99 -18.27 3.68
N LEU A 81 16.05 -17.86 2.41
CA LEU A 81 17.27 -17.75 1.61
C LEU A 81 17.79 -16.31 1.63
N MET A 82 19.00 -16.13 2.14
CA MET A 82 19.72 -14.85 2.08
C MET A 82 20.85 -14.91 1.06
N TRP A 83 21.07 -13.82 0.34
CA TRP A 83 22.25 -13.60 -0.49
C TRP A 83 23.03 -12.39 0.03
N ILE A 84 24.30 -12.59 0.37
CA ILE A 84 25.24 -11.50 0.69
C ILE A 84 26.22 -11.40 -0.46
N ARG A 85 26.21 -10.27 -1.16
CA ARG A 85 27.10 -9.98 -2.28
C ARG A 85 28.01 -8.81 -1.92
N GLY A 86 29.32 -9.05 -1.89
CA GLY A 86 30.33 -8.02 -1.84
C GLY A 86 30.80 -7.56 -3.22
N GLU A 87 31.84 -6.73 -3.25
CA GLU A 87 32.51 -6.32 -4.47
C GLU A 87 33.89 -7.00 -4.57
N PRO A 88 34.28 -7.50 -5.76
CA PRO A 88 35.59 -8.10 -5.95
C PRO A 88 36.72 -7.14 -5.51
N GLY A 89 37.56 -7.62 -4.60
CA GLY A 89 38.69 -6.84 -4.06
C GLY A 89 38.32 -5.82 -2.98
N ASP A 90 37.07 -5.80 -2.50
CA ASP A 90 36.71 -5.06 -1.30
C ASP A 90 37.36 -5.69 -0.06
N ASN A 91 38.04 -4.86 0.73
CA ASN A 91 38.69 -5.25 1.98
C ASN A 91 38.11 -4.49 3.19
N ALA A 92 36.96 -3.81 3.01
CA ALA A 92 36.25 -3.19 4.11
C ALA A 92 35.81 -4.24 5.15
N SER A 93 35.76 -3.83 6.41
CA SER A 93 35.27 -4.67 7.50
C SER A 93 33.78 -4.44 7.69
N TYR A 94 33.00 -5.52 7.64
CA TYR A 94 31.57 -5.53 7.93
C TYR A 94 31.30 -6.54 9.02
N PHE A 95 30.27 -6.29 9.83
CA PHE A 95 29.79 -7.25 10.82
C PHE A 95 28.27 -7.25 10.90
N VAL A 96 27.72 -8.20 11.64
CA VAL A 96 26.28 -8.29 11.93
C VAL A 96 26.10 -8.35 13.43
N SER A 97 25.50 -7.33 14.04
CA SER A 97 25.26 -7.30 15.49
C SER A 97 24.10 -8.17 15.97
N ARG A 98 23.32 -8.74 15.03
CA ARG A 98 22.16 -9.59 15.30
C ARG A 98 22.32 -10.96 14.61
N PRO A 99 21.74 -12.03 15.16
CA PRO A 99 21.74 -13.33 14.50
C PRO A 99 21.09 -13.28 13.11
N LEU A 100 21.61 -14.10 12.19
CA LEU A 100 20.95 -14.39 10.92
C LEU A 100 20.00 -15.57 11.14
N ASP A 101 18.70 -15.32 11.11
CA ASP A 101 17.68 -16.37 11.27
C ASP A 101 17.41 -17.15 9.97
N SER A 102 18.09 -16.79 8.88
CA SER A 102 17.99 -17.46 7.58
C SER A 102 18.47 -18.91 7.65
N ARG A 103 17.87 -19.80 6.84
CA ARG A 103 18.29 -21.20 6.75
C ARG A 103 19.56 -21.35 5.92
N THR A 104 19.61 -20.65 4.80
CA THR A 104 20.69 -20.74 3.82
C THR A 104 21.19 -19.33 3.50
N VAL A 105 22.51 -19.15 3.51
CA VAL A 105 23.18 -17.90 3.15
C VAL A 105 24.13 -18.16 1.99
N LEU A 106 23.85 -17.56 0.84
CA LEU A 106 24.75 -17.54 -0.31
C LEU A 106 25.72 -16.35 -0.16
N LEU A 107 27.01 -16.60 -0.32
CA LEU A 107 28.07 -15.59 -0.31
C LEU A 107 28.69 -15.47 -1.70
N THR A 108 28.85 -14.22 -2.16
CA THR A 108 29.53 -13.89 -3.42
C THR A 108 30.47 -12.72 -3.19
N ASP A 109 31.76 -12.90 -3.44
CA ASP A 109 32.79 -11.85 -3.32
C ASP A 109 32.76 -11.09 -1.98
N VAL A 110 32.44 -11.80 -0.89
CA VAL A 110 32.32 -11.23 0.47
C VAL A 110 33.70 -11.15 1.15
N PRO A 111 34.03 -10.08 1.89
CA PRO A 111 35.28 -9.99 2.65
C PRO A 111 35.49 -11.19 3.59
N SER A 112 36.74 -11.64 3.72
CA SER A 112 37.09 -12.89 4.41
C SER A 112 36.59 -12.97 5.85
N ASP A 113 36.63 -11.85 6.57
CA ASP A 113 36.25 -11.80 7.98
C ASP A 113 34.74 -11.97 8.16
N LEU A 114 33.94 -11.33 7.30
CA LEU A 114 32.50 -11.52 7.28
C LEU A 114 32.14 -12.94 6.84
N ALA A 115 32.79 -13.48 5.81
CA ALA A 115 32.57 -14.86 5.38
C ALA A 115 32.90 -15.87 6.49
N ALA A 116 34.00 -15.67 7.23
CA ALA A 116 34.36 -16.50 8.38
C ALA A 116 33.31 -16.42 9.49
N TRP A 117 32.79 -15.23 9.79
CA TRP A 117 31.72 -15.04 10.76
C TRP A 117 30.41 -15.72 10.34
N VAL A 118 30.02 -15.63 9.06
CA VAL A 118 28.80 -16.30 8.57
C VAL A 118 28.94 -17.83 8.69
N ARG A 119 30.12 -18.39 8.39
CA ARG A 119 30.38 -19.83 8.56
C ARG A 119 30.34 -20.30 10.01
N SER A 120 30.52 -19.41 10.98
CA SER A 120 30.37 -19.76 12.40
C SER A 120 28.92 -19.74 12.89
N GLN A 121 27.98 -19.25 12.07
CA GLN A 121 26.56 -19.22 12.41
C GLN A 121 25.88 -20.58 12.13
N PRO A 122 24.75 -20.89 12.78
CA PRO A 122 24.00 -22.12 12.55
C PRO A 122 23.16 -22.07 11.26
N VAL A 123 23.81 -21.79 10.13
CA VAL A 123 23.18 -21.64 8.80
C VAL A 123 23.90 -22.50 7.77
N GLU A 124 23.19 -22.92 6.71
CA GLU A 124 23.83 -23.52 5.54
C GLU A 124 24.53 -22.41 4.74
N VAL A 125 25.86 -22.47 4.62
CA VAL A 125 26.62 -21.52 3.80
C VAL A 125 26.91 -22.12 2.43
N VAL A 126 26.59 -21.35 1.38
CA VAL A 126 26.94 -21.67 0.00
C VAL A 126 27.82 -20.55 -0.52
N GLU A 127 28.94 -20.89 -1.15
CA GLU A 127 29.85 -19.91 -1.75
C GLU A 127 29.89 -20.10 -3.26
N CYS A 128 29.85 -18.98 -3.98
CA CYS A 128 29.96 -18.96 -5.43
C CYS A 128 30.67 -17.69 -5.88
N ASP A 129 31.30 -17.75 -7.04
CA ASP A 129 31.77 -16.56 -7.73
C ASP A 129 30.58 -15.76 -8.33
N SER A 130 30.86 -14.53 -8.74
CA SER A 130 29.88 -13.67 -9.40
C SER A 130 29.26 -14.29 -10.66
N ALA A 131 29.97 -15.17 -11.37
CA ALA A 131 29.47 -15.77 -12.61
C ALA A 131 28.43 -16.88 -12.36
N GLY A 132 28.58 -17.63 -11.27
CA GLY A 132 27.68 -18.74 -10.89
C GLY A 132 26.53 -18.34 -9.99
N ALA A 133 26.61 -17.18 -9.32
CA ALA A 133 25.66 -16.78 -8.27
C ALA A 133 24.19 -16.85 -8.70
N GLN A 134 23.86 -16.30 -9.86
CA GLN A 134 22.47 -16.28 -10.33
C GLN A 134 21.88 -17.68 -10.54
N ALA A 135 22.65 -18.60 -11.13
CA ALA A 135 22.19 -19.98 -11.36
C ALA A 135 21.93 -20.71 -10.04
N VAL A 136 22.82 -20.54 -9.06
CA VAL A 136 22.66 -21.10 -7.71
C VAL A 136 21.44 -20.52 -7.01
N LEU A 137 21.22 -19.20 -7.09
CA LEU A 137 20.04 -18.56 -6.51
C LEU A 137 18.74 -19.10 -7.11
N VAL A 138 18.67 -19.27 -8.43
CA VAL A 138 17.48 -19.82 -9.10
C VAL A 138 17.23 -21.26 -8.67
N GLU A 139 18.27 -22.10 -8.60
CA GLU A 139 18.17 -23.48 -8.14
C GLU A 139 17.68 -23.55 -6.68
N ARG A 140 18.35 -22.81 -5.78
CA ARG A 140 18.06 -22.83 -4.34
C ARG A 140 16.70 -22.24 -3.99
N SER A 141 16.23 -21.28 -4.78
CA SER A 141 14.89 -20.70 -4.63
C SER A 141 13.81 -21.51 -5.32
N SER A 142 14.15 -22.54 -6.10
CA SER A 142 13.21 -23.21 -7.03
C SER A 142 12.46 -22.22 -7.92
N GLY A 143 13.12 -21.11 -8.29
CA GLY A 143 12.54 -20.03 -9.09
C GLY A 143 11.66 -19.03 -8.33
N ALA A 144 11.46 -19.18 -7.01
CA ALA A 144 10.63 -18.27 -6.22
C ALA A 144 11.31 -16.92 -5.91
N GLY A 145 12.61 -16.81 -6.13
CA GLY A 145 13.43 -15.64 -5.78
C GLY A 145 14.09 -15.72 -4.41
N VAL A 146 14.78 -14.65 -4.02
CA VAL A 146 15.56 -14.54 -2.78
C VAL A 146 14.79 -13.75 -1.74
N ASP A 147 14.74 -14.24 -0.50
CA ASP A 147 14.00 -13.57 0.57
C ASP A 147 14.73 -12.30 1.02
N ASP A 148 16.03 -12.38 1.25
CA ASP A 148 16.85 -11.27 1.73
C ASP A 148 18.10 -11.12 0.86
N ILE A 149 18.35 -9.92 0.34
CA ILE A 149 19.57 -9.62 -0.40
C ILE A 149 20.30 -8.49 0.32
N VAL A 150 21.57 -8.72 0.64
CA VAL A 150 22.49 -7.73 1.18
C VAL A 150 23.53 -7.42 0.11
N LEU A 151 23.58 -6.16 -0.34
CA LEU A 151 24.62 -5.67 -1.23
C LEU A 151 25.61 -4.83 -0.43
N LEU A 152 26.86 -5.27 -0.35
CA LEU A 152 27.95 -4.54 0.31
C LEU A 152 28.64 -3.64 -0.72
N ASP A 153 28.68 -2.35 -0.42
CA ASP A 153 29.30 -1.28 -1.22
C ASP A 153 29.00 -1.36 -2.74
N PRO A 154 27.74 -1.54 -3.18
CA PRO A 154 27.45 -1.76 -4.59
C PRO A 154 27.84 -0.56 -5.45
N ARG A 155 28.64 -0.80 -6.49
CA ARG A 155 29.18 0.26 -7.37
C ARG A 155 28.51 0.36 -8.73
N ASP A 156 27.66 -0.61 -9.07
CA ASP A 156 26.99 -0.71 -10.36
C ASP A 156 25.47 -0.74 -10.19
N ALA A 157 24.78 0.20 -10.83
CA ALA A 157 23.32 0.26 -10.86
C ALA A 157 22.69 -0.97 -11.51
N ALA A 158 23.36 -1.62 -12.47
CA ALA A 158 22.86 -2.84 -13.10
C ALA A 158 22.84 -4.01 -12.11
N VAL A 159 23.84 -4.12 -11.24
CA VAL A 159 23.89 -5.11 -10.16
C VAL A 159 22.75 -4.86 -9.17
N ALA A 160 22.55 -3.61 -8.74
CA ALA A 160 21.46 -3.26 -7.82
C ALA A 160 20.08 -3.56 -8.44
N ALA A 161 19.88 -3.25 -9.72
CA ALA A 161 18.64 -3.56 -10.42
C ALA A 161 18.40 -5.07 -10.52
N ALA A 162 19.43 -5.84 -10.89
CA ALA A 162 19.35 -7.30 -10.97
C ALA A 162 19.05 -7.94 -9.61
N ALA A 163 19.60 -7.41 -8.52
CA ALA A 163 19.27 -7.84 -7.17
C ALA A 163 17.79 -7.63 -6.84
N VAL A 164 17.23 -6.44 -7.13
CA VAL A 164 15.79 -6.19 -6.93
C VAL A 164 14.93 -7.15 -7.77
N ASP A 165 15.35 -7.47 -8.99
CA ASP A 165 14.66 -8.42 -9.86
C ASP A 165 14.68 -9.86 -9.32
N LEU A 166 15.70 -10.23 -8.53
CA LEU A 166 15.82 -11.54 -7.89
C LEU A 166 15.01 -11.67 -6.59
N LEU A 167 14.52 -10.57 -6.01
CA LEU A 167 13.73 -10.65 -4.78
C LEU A 167 12.43 -11.45 -4.97
N ALA A 168 12.18 -12.34 -4.01
CA ALA A 168 10.93 -13.06 -3.83
C ALA A 168 9.80 -12.11 -3.39
N ALA A 169 8.57 -12.61 -3.38
CA ALA A 169 7.47 -11.92 -2.71
C ALA A 169 7.79 -11.69 -1.23
N ARG A 170 7.57 -10.46 -0.76
CA ARG A 170 7.92 -9.91 0.56
C ARG A 170 9.45 -9.90 0.81
N GLY A 171 10.21 -9.82 -0.28
CA GLY A 171 11.66 -9.76 -0.27
C GLY A 171 12.19 -8.41 0.22
N THR A 172 13.35 -8.43 0.86
CA THR A 172 14.03 -7.22 1.36
C THR A 172 15.40 -7.08 0.71
N LEU A 173 15.68 -5.90 0.14
CA LEU A 173 17.02 -5.48 -0.25
C LEU A 173 17.60 -4.58 0.85
N ASN A 174 18.79 -4.92 1.32
CA ASN A 174 19.61 -4.11 2.21
C ASN A 174 20.88 -3.64 1.47
N LEU A 175 21.00 -2.34 1.25
CA LEU A 175 22.21 -1.72 0.71
C LEU A 175 23.10 -1.26 1.88
N VAL A 176 24.30 -1.81 1.99
CA VAL A 176 25.25 -1.52 3.09
C VAL A 176 26.45 -0.79 2.53
N GLY A 177 26.71 0.41 3.01
CA GLY A 177 27.60 1.34 2.31
C GLY A 177 26.93 1.89 1.04
N GLY A 178 27.50 2.91 0.41
CA GLY A 178 26.80 3.51 -0.74
C GLY A 178 27.30 4.84 -1.25
N ASP A 179 28.53 5.25 -0.96
CA ASP A 179 29.05 6.51 -1.53
C ASP A 179 29.17 6.47 -3.05
N TRP A 180 29.14 5.28 -3.66
CA TRP A 180 29.46 5.07 -5.08
C TRP A 180 28.25 4.84 -6.00
N LEU A 181 27.07 4.55 -5.47
CA LEU A 181 25.86 4.31 -6.29
C LEU A 181 25.16 5.62 -6.68
N SER A 182 25.90 6.53 -7.32
CA SER A 182 25.37 7.85 -7.72
C SER A 182 24.37 7.78 -8.88
N ALA A 183 24.46 6.72 -9.70
CA ALA A 183 23.53 6.47 -10.79
C ALA A 183 22.16 6.01 -10.26
N ALA A 184 21.09 6.44 -10.94
CA ALA A 184 19.75 5.95 -10.64
C ALA A 184 19.61 4.47 -11.06
N VAL A 185 18.87 3.70 -10.27
CA VAL A 185 18.68 2.26 -10.45
C VAL A 185 17.30 1.99 -11.04
N PRO A 186 17.18 1.35 -12.22
CA PRO A 186 15.90 1.07 -12.84
C PRO A 186 15.18 -0.07 -12.11
N VAL A 187 14.23 0.27 -11.24
CA VAL A 187 13.47 -0.68 -10.41
C VAL A 187 12.08 -0.95 -11.00
N ASP A 188 11.70 -2.22 -11.08
CA ASP A 188 10.34 -2.61 -11.41
C ASP A 188 9.36 -2.26 -10.27
N ILE A 189 8.60 -1.18 -10.45
CA ILE A 189 7.64 -0.70 -9.45
C ILE A 189 6.40 -1.59 -9.36
N SER A 190 6.13 -2.44 -10.36
CA SER A 190 5.07 -3.43 -10.28
C SER A 190 5.42 -4.52 -9.25
N LYS A 191 6.69 -4.97 -9.22
CA LYS A 191 7.17 -5.85 -8.16
C LYS A 191 7.16 -5.14 -6.82
N LEU A 192 7.64 -3.88 -6.76
CA LEU A 192 7.60 -3.10 -5.52
C LEU A 192 6.20 -3.07 -4.89
N HIS A 193 5.17 -2.87 -5.70
CA HIS A 193 3.76 -2.86 -5.29
C HIS A 193 3.17 -4.25 -5.01
N TYR A 194 3.16 -5.16 -6.00
CA TYR A 194 2.47 -6.44 -5.89
C TYR A 194 3.23 -7.51 -5.10
N HIS A 195 4.56 -7.39 -4.99
CA HIS A 195 5.39 -8.31 -4.23
C HIS A 195 5.77 -7.76 -2.87
N HIS A 196 5.28 -6.58 -2.46
CA HIS A 196 5.54 -6.03 -1.12
C HIS A 196 7.03 -5.93 -0.81
N LEU A 197 7.82 -5.46 -1.77
CA LEU A 197 9.27 -5.37 -1.59
C LEU A 197 9.59 -4.23 -0.62
N ALA A 198 10.66 -4.41 0.14
CA ALA A 198 11.25 -3.36 0.96
C ALA A 198 12.68 -3.13 0.51
N LEU A 199 12.97 -1.93 0.00
CA LEU A 199 14.31 -1.50 -0.38
C LEU A 199 14.80 -0.49 0.66
N LEU A 200 15.80 -0.90 1.43
CA LEU A 200 16.32 -0.20 2.59
C LEU A 200 17.85 -0.31 2.64
N GLY A 201 18.49 0.39 3.57
CA GLY A 201 19.93 0.36 3.68
C GLY A 201 20.47 1.02 4.93
N CYS A 202 21.80 0.96 5.08
CA CYS A 202 22.55 1.64 6.13
C CYS A 202 23.97 1.99 5.65
N PRO A 203 24.65 2.94 6.31
CA PRO A 203 26.03 3.27 5.95
C PRO A 203 27.04 2.15 6.27
N GLY A 204 26.66 1.18 7.10
CA GLY A 204 27.57 0.18 7.66
C GLY A 204 28.44 0.74 8.79
N PRO A 205 29.41 -0.04 9.31
CA PRO A 205 29.77 -1.40 8.89
C PRO A 205 28.87 -2.51 9.47
N ASP A 206 27.94 -2.18 10.38
CA ASP A 206 26.97 -3.14 10.91
C ASP A 206 25.79 -3.34 9.93
N ILE A 207 25.75 -4.49 9.27
CA ILE A 207 24.69 -4.87 8.32
C ILE A 207 23.32 -4.88 9.01
N ALA A 208 23.28 -5.20 10.32
CA ALA A 208 22.04 -5.33 11.06
C ALA A 208 21.31 -4.00 11.29
N GLU A 209 22.01 -2.86 11.14
CA GLU A 209 21.45 -1.53 11.35
C GLU A 209 20.38 -1.14 10.35
N ALA A 210 20.30 -1.79 9.18
CA ALA A 210 19.23 -1.54 8.22
C ALA A 210 17.87 -2.16 8.63
N TYR A 211 17.87 -3.05 9.63
CA TYR A 211 16.68 -3.78 10.07
C TYR A 211 16.05 -3.19 11.36
N GLY A 212 14.77 -3.47 11.57
CA GLY A 212 13.97 -2.99 12.69
C GLY A 212 13.07 -1.81 12.32
N GLY A 213 12.07 -1.54 13.17
CA GLY A 213 11.01 -0.56 12.87
C GLY A 213 11.46 0.90 12.71
N GLN A 214 12.66 1.25 13.18
CA GLN A 214 13.23 2.58 12.93
C GLN A 214 13.74 2.75 11.49
N ARG A 215 14.13 1.66 10.84
CA ARG A 215 14.82 1.66 9.53
C ARG A 215 13.95 1.07 8.42
N ASN A 216 12.99 0.23 8.79
CA ASN A 216 11.89 -0.21 7.94
C ASN A 216 10.56 0.20 8.62
N ARG A 217 10.26 1.49 8.62
CA ARG A 217 9.08 2.05 9.27
C ARG A 217 7.82 1.65 8.50
N SER A 218 6.89 1.01 9.18
CA SER A 218 5.64 0.55 8.56
C SER A 218 4.60 1.66 8.39
N ASP A 219 4.60 2.68 9.24
CA ASP A 219 3.59 3.74 9.26
C ASP A 219 4.15 5.14 8.86
N LEU A 220 3.27 6.15 8.79
CA LEU A 220 3.60 7.55 8.59
C LEU A 220 4.44 8.08 9.76
N ARG A 221 5.33 9.03 9.47
CA ARG A 221 6.20 9.65 10.49
C ARG A 221 5.34 10.46 11.48
N PRO A 222 5.41 10.16 12.79
CA PRO A 222 4.75 10.98 13.80
C PRO A 222 5.21 12.43 13.74
N GLY A 223 4.25 13.35 13.67
CA GLY A 223 4.51 14.78 13.53
C GLY A 223 5.16 15.19 12.20
N GLY A 224 5.35 14.28 11.25
CA GLY A 224 5.94 14.54 9.93
C GLY A 224 4.98 15.22 8.95
N VAL A 225 5.42 15.37 7.70
CA VAL A 225 4.59 15.85 6.58
C VAL A 225 4.44 14.73 5.55
N VAL A 226 3.19 14.29 5.33
CA VAL A 226 2.88 13.32 4.29
C VAL A 226 2.37 14.01 3.04
N TRP A 227 2.86 13.56 1.88
CA TRP A 227 2.32 13.92 0.57
C TRP A 227 1.62 12.72 -0.07
N ILE A 228 0.34 12.87 -0.38
CA ILE A 228 -0.50 11.86 -1.03
C ILE A 228 -0.76 12.26 -2.49
N VAL A 229 -0.17 11.52 -3.42
CA VAL A 229 -0.29 11.74 -4.87
C VAL A 229 -1.47 10.95 -5.41
N GLY A 230 -2.43 11.63 -6.05
CA GLY A 230 -3.69 11.01 -6.49
C GLY A 230 -4.78 11.02 -5.40
N ALA A 231 -4.71 11.96 -4.46
CA ALA A 231 -5.59 12.08 -3.31
C ALA A 231 -7.07 12.26 -3.68
N GLY A 232 -7.37 12.78 -4.88
CA GLY A 232 -8.75 13.05 -5.33
C GLY A 232 -9.56 11.82 -5.75
N GLY A 233 -8.95 10.64 -5.85
CA GLY A 233 -9.66 9.38 -6.11
C GLY A 233 -10.08 8.67 -4.83
N ALA A 234 -10.94 7.65 -4.93
CA ALA A 234 -11.48 6.94 -3.78
C ALA A 234 -10.38 6.41 -2.82
N MET A 235 -9.36 5.72 -3.33
CA MET A 235 -8.25 5.22 -2.50
C MET A 235 -7.45 6.38 -1.88
N GLY A 236 -7.14 7.41 -2.66
CA GLY A 236 -6.40 8.59 -2.18
C GLY A 236 -7.11 9.29 -1.01
N ARG A 237 -8.45 9.38 -1.07
CA ARG A 237 -9.27 9.90 0.03
C ARG A 237 -9.21 9.03 1.27
N MET A 238 -9.14 7.71 1.14
CA MET A 238 -8.98 6.79 2.27
C MET A 238 -7.61 6.98 2.93
N HIS A 239 -6.54 7.16 2.15
CA HIS A 239 -5.23 7.51 2.68
C HIS A 239 -5.22 8.88 3.40
N VAL A 240 -5.89 9.89 2.85
CA VAL A 240 -6.04 11.21 3.50
C VAL A 240 -6.79 11.06 4.82
N GLN A 241 -7.95 10.39 4.81
CA GLN A 241 -8.75 10.16 6.01
C GLN A 241 -7.93 9.45 7.08
N ARG A 242 -7.27 8.35 6.75
CA ARG A 242 -6.40 7.62 7.68
C ARG A 242 -5.31 8.52 8.25
N ALA A 243 -4.62 9.27 7.38
CA ALA A 243 -3.55 10.18 7.78
C ALA A 243 -4.05 11.29 8.73
N LEU A 244 -5.32 11.69 8.64
CA LEU A 244 -5.94 12.66 9.56
C LEU A 244 -6.46 12.02 10.86
N GLN A 245 -6.81 10.73 10.86
CA GLN A 245 -7.35 10.01 12.02
C GLN A 245 -6.28 9.29 12.87
N LEU A 246 -5.10 9.03 12.31
CA LEU A 246 -4.00 8.35 13.02
C LEU A 246 -3.60 9.14 14.27
N PRO A 247 -3.73 8.65 15.52
CA PRO A 247 -3.51 9.47 16.73
C PRO A 247 -2.16 10.19 16.76
N ASP A 248 -1.05 9.45 16.59
CA ASP A 248 0.32 9.98 16.52
C ASP A 248 0.75 10.20 15.05
N GLY A 249 -0.15 10.78 14.26
CA GLY A 249 0.02 10.94 12.82
C GLY A 249 0.84 12.16 12.38
N PRO A 250 0.92 12.40 11.07
CA PRO A 250 1.60 13.56 10.52
C PRO A 250 0.95 14.87 10.98
N ARG A 251 1.76 15.94 11.12
CA ARG A 251 1.25 17.28 11.43
C ARG A 251 0.56 17.94 10.24
N ALA A 252 0.90 17.50 9.02
CA ALA A 252 0.37 18.06 7.78
C ALA A 252 0.18 16.97 6.71
N VAL A 253 -0.91 17.09 5.96
CA VAL A 253 -1.26 16.25 4.81
C VAL A 253 -1.34 17.14 3.56
N VAL A 254 -0.40 16.93 2.64
CA VAL A 254 -0.43 17.51 1.29
C VAL A 254 -1.15 16.54 0.37
N ALA A 255 -2.27 16.95 -0.22
CA ALA A 255 -3.11 16.13 -1.08
C ALA A 255 -3.09 16.70 -2.51
N THR A 256 -2.48 15.98 -3.45
CA THR A 256 -2.45 16.42 -4.85
C THR A 256 -3.22 15.49 -5.78
N ASN A 257 -3.76 16.06 -6.85
CA ASN A 257 -4.45 15.34 -7.91
C ASN A 257 -4.38 16.16 -9.20
N ARG A 258 -4.42 15.52 -10.38
CA ARG A 258 -4.25 16.22 -11.68
C ARG A 258 -5.32 17.27 -12.01
N GLY A 259 -6.44 17.28 -11.30
CA GLY A 259 -7.54 18.22 -11.53
C GLY A 259 -8.14 18.76 -10.23
N GLN A 260 -8.42 20.06 -10.22
CA GLN A 260 -8.82 20.83 -9.05
C GLN A 260 -10.20 20.46 -8.47
N ALA A 261 -11.19 20.15 -9.31
CA ALA A 261 -12.58 19.94 -8.86
C ALA A 261 -12.71 18.84 -7.78
N ARG A 262 -11.93 17.76 -7.90
CA ARG A 262 -11.91 16.67 -6.92
C ARG A 262 -11.27 17.07 -5.59
N LEU A 263 -10.34 18.02 -5.62
CA LEU A 263 -9.63 18.50 -4.44
C LEU A 263 -10.45 19.49 -3.63
N HIS A 264 -11.25 20.34 -4.28
CA HIS A 264 -12.22 21.19 -3.57
C HIS A 264 -13.17 20.33 -2.74
N ARG A 265 -13.75 19.30 -3.35
CA ARG A 265 -14.62 18.37 -2.62
C ARG A 265 -13.90 17.64 -1.49
N LEU A 266 -12.64 17.23 -1.71
CA LEU A 266 -11.81 16.62 -0.66
C LEU A 266 -11.63 17.56 0.54
N VAL A 267 -11.36 18.85 0.31
CA VAL A 267 -11.27 19.84 1.40
C VAL A 267 -12.61 19.99 2.12
N ASP A 268 -13.72 20.11 1.38
CA ASP A 268 -15.05 20.21 1.99
C ASP A 268 -15.36 19.02 2.91
N ASP A 269 -15.00 17.81 2.47
CA ASP A 269 -15.29 16.58 3.21
C ASP A 269 -14.37 16.35 4.43
N PHE A 270 -13.13 16.85 4.40
CA PHE A 270 -12.11 16.54 5.41
C PHE A 270 -11.59 17.75 6.22
N ALA A 271 -11.94 18.99 5.88
CA ALA A 271 -11.50 20.17 6.65
C ALA A 271 -12.01 20.17 8.10
N GLY A 272 -13.20 19.61 8.35
CA GLY A 272 -13.70 19.40 9.71
C GLY A 272 -12.80 18.45 10.51
N LEU A 273 -12.47 17.30 9.90
CA LEU A 273 -11.63 16.27 10.50
C LEU A 273 -10.20 16.78 10.75
N ALA A 274 -9.61 17.49 9.77
CA ALA A 274 -8.28 18.08 9.90
C ALA A 274 -8.20 19.09 11.06
N ARG A 275 -9.21 19.96 11.20
CA ARG A 275 -9.29 20.92 12.32
C ARG A 275 -9.44 20.22 13.67
N GLN A 276 -10.27 19.18 13.76
CA GLN A 276 -10.44 18.39 14.98
C GLN A 276 -9.14 17.69 15.39
N ALA A 277 -8.38 17.18 14.41
CA ALA A 277 -7.10 16.53 14.64
C ALA A 277 -5.93 17.51 14.83
N GLY A 278 -6.15 18.83 14.66
CA GLY A 278 -5.09 19.83 14.73
C GLY A 278 -4.04 19.71 13.61
N ARG A 279 -4.46 19.33 12.40
CA ARG A 279 -3.58 19.05 11.25
C ARG A 279 -3.80 20.03 10.11
N ASP A 280 -2.72 20.40 9.44
CA ASP A 280 -2.78 21.12 8.17
C ASP A 280 -3.25 20.17 7.06
N LEU A 281 -4.35 20.51 6.38
CA LEU A 281 -4.77 19.85 5.15
C LEU A 281 -4.60 20.82 3.97
N VAL A 282 -3.65 20.52 3.09
CA VAL A 282 -3.34 21.34 1.92
C VAL A 282 -3.68 20.56 0.67
N ALA A 283 -4.62 21.05 -0.15
CA ALA A 283 -5.05 20.36 -1.36
C ALA A 283 -4.96 21.27 -2.59
N PHE A 284 -4.24 20.84 -3.62
CA PHE A 284 -4.10 21.59 -4.87
C PHE A 284 -3.68 20.69 -6.04
N SER A 285 -3.97 21.17 -7.26
CA SER A 285 -3.58 20.52 -8.50
C SER A 285 -2.22 21.05 -8.95
N PRO A 286 -1.15 20.24 -8.99
CA PRO A 286 0.16 20.69 -9.49
C PRO A 286 0.13 21.11 -10.96
N ARG A 287 -0.90 20.67 -11.73
CA ARG A 287 -1.10 21.12 -13.10
C ARG A 287 -1.61 22.57 -13.16
N ASP A 288 -2.49 22.93 -12.25
CA ASP A 288 -3.16 24.23 -12.23
C ASP A 288 -2.35 25.25 -11.39
N GLU A 289 -1.57 24.76 -10.42
CA GLU A 289 -0.72 25.54 -9.50
C GLU A 289 0.71 24.92 -9.43
N PRO A 290 1.54 25.05 -10.48
CA PRO A 290 2.81 24.32 -10.60
C PRO A 290 3.86 24.65 -9.53
N ASP A 291 3.89 25.90 -9.05
CA ASP A 291 4.88 26.34 -8.04
C ASP A 291 4.46 26.02 -6.60
N ARG A 292 3.20 25.60 -6.40
CA ARG A 292 2.61 25.45 -5.07
C ARG A 292 3.23 24.30 -4.28
N LEU A 293 3.65 23.23 -4.95
CA LEU A 293 4.30 22.11 -4.27
C LEU A 293 5.64 22.52 -3.64
N ALA A 294 6.44 23.33 -4.35
CA ALA A 294 7.69 23.87 -3.80
C ALA A 294 7.43 24.82 -2.63
N ALA A 295 6.45 25.72 -2.77
CA ALA A 295 6.11 26.67 -1.70
C ALA A 295 5.60 25.96 -0.43
N GLU A 296 4.76 24.93 -0.57
CA GLU A 296 4.26 24.16 0.57
C GLU A 296 5.34 23.28 1.18
N MET A 297 6.23 22.69 0.38
CA MET A 297 7.39 21.97 0.88
C MET A 297 8.29 22.90 1.70
N GLU A 298 8.58 24.10 1.20
CA GLU A 298 9.37 25.10 1.94
C GLU A 298 8.68 25.51 3.24
N ARG A 299 7.39 25.87 3.18
CA ARG A 299 6.61 26.30 4.37
C ARG A 299 6.51 25.21 5.42
N LEU A 300 6.24 23.98 5.00
CA LEU A 300 5.96 22.88 5.91
C LEU A 300 7.23 22.24 6.43
N THR A 301 8.29 22.17 5.63
CA THR A 301 9.49 21.35 5.92
C THR A 301 10.79 22.15 5.98
N GLY A 302 10.78 23.43 5.64
CA GLY A 302 11.99 24.27 5.56
C GLY A 302 12.97 23.80 4.49
N GLY A 303 12.46 23.26 3.37
CA GLY A 303 13.29 22.79 2.27
C GLY A 303 13.76 21.32 2.40
N ALA A 304 13.41 20.62 3.49
CA ALA A 304 13.93 19.28 3.78
C ALA A 304 13.31 18.15 2.95
N GLY A 305 12.15 18.39 2.32
CA GLY A 305 11.35 17.38 1.64
C GLY A 305 10.30 16.73 2.54
N PHE A 306 9.38 15.96 1.94
CA PHE A 306 8.30 15.27 2.64
C PHE A 306 8.78 14.00 3.32
N ASP A 307 8.42 13.82 4.59
CA ASP A 307 8.79 12.66 5.41
C ASP A 307 8.23 11.35 4.85
N ASP A 308 7.03 11.41 4.29
CA ASP A 308 6.33 10.30 3.67
C ASP A 308 5.70 10.76 2.35
N VAL A 309 5.84 9.94 1.31
CA VAL A 309 5.22 10.16 0.00
C VAL A 309 4.48 8.90 -0.41
N VAL A 310 3.15 9.00 -0.49
CA VAL A 310 2.25 7.90 -0.82
C VAL A 310 1.70 8.11 -2.22
N VAL A 311 2.14 7.29 -3.16
CA VAL A 311 1.76 7.38 -4.57
C VAL A 311 0.60 6.42 -4.83
N VAL A 312 -0.60 6.99 -4.94
CA VAL A 312 -1.85 6.26 -5.23
C VAL A 312 -2.24 6.41 -6.71
N ALA A 313 -1.71 7.45 -7.38
CA ALA A 313 -1.88 7.64 -8.81
C ALA A 313 -1.12 6.56 -9.61
N PRO A 314 -1.74 5.97 -10.66
CA PRO A 314 -1.13 4.88 -11.41
C PRO A 314 0.01 5.36 -12.32
N GLY A 315 0.99 4.47 -12.51
CA GLY A 315 2.01 4.56 -13.55
C GLY A 315 3.35 5.15 -13.08
N ALA A 316 4.39 4.84 -13.86
CA ALA A 316 5.76 5.31 -13.64
C ALA A 316 5.90 6.84 -13.48
N PRO A 317 5.20 7.70 -14.26
CA PRO A 317 5.38 9.14 -14.14
C PRO A 317 5.05 9.68 -12.74
N ALA A 318 3.98 9.20 -12.10
CA ALA A 318 3.58 9.66 -10.78
C ALA A 318 4.62 9.32 -9.70
N VAL A 319 5.26 8.16 -9.81
CA VAL A 319 6.35 7.75 -8.90
C VAL A 319 7.60 8.58 -9.17
N ALA A 320 8.00 8.71 -10.43
CA ALA A 320 9.20 9.46 -10.82
C ALA A 320 9.13 10.95 -10.43
N GLU A 321 7.98 11.59 -10.66
CA GLU A 321 7.73 12.99 -10.29
C GLU A 321 7.78 13.20 -8.77
N ALA A 322 7.55 12.15 -7.98
CA ALA A 322 7.48 12.25 -6.53
C ALA A 322 8.86 12.16 -5.84
N LEU A 323 9.83 11.48 -6.46
CA LEU A 323 11.16 11.22 -5.90
C LEU A 323 11.96 12.47 -5.46
N PRO A 324 11.97 13.57 -6.23
CA PRO A 324 12.75 14.76 -5.86
C PRO A 324 12.24 15.45 -4.59
N TRP A 325 10.99 15.20 -4.22
CA TRP A 325 10.34 15.84 -3.07
C TRP A 325 10.45 15.03 -1.78
N LEU A 326 10.94 13.80 -1.84
CA LEU A 326 11.12 12.95 -0.68
C LEU A 326 12.21 13.53 0.23
N ALA A 327 12.01 13.49 1.55
CA ALA A 327 13.04 13.82 2.53
C ALA A 327 14.21 12.84 2.47
N ARG A 328 15.39 13.24 2.96
CA ARG A 328 16.61 12.40 2.92
C ARG A 328 16.39 11.00 3.48
N ASP A 329 15.74 10.89 4.64
CA ASP A 329 15.37 9.63 5.33
C ASP A 329 13.89 9.25 5.09
N GLY A 330 13.28 9.78 4.03
CA GLY A 330 11.85 9.67 3.78
C GLY A 330 11.40 8.29 3.30
N LEU A 331 10.10 8.03 3.46
CA LEU A 331 9.43 6.82 2.99
C LEU A 331 8.66 7.09 1.69
N LEU A 332 9.01 6.40 0.61
CA LEU A 332 8.20 6.32 -0.61
C LEU A 332 7.38 5.03 -0.61
N MET A 333 6.07 5.16 -0.65
CA MET A 333 5.12 4.05 -0.72
C MET A 333 4.34 4.06 -2.03
N VAL A 334 4.53 3.03 -2.86
CA VAL A 334 3.80 2.83 -4.10
C VAL A 334 2.54 1.98 -3.82
N PHE A 335 1.39 2.67 -3.81
CA PHE A 335 0.07 2.08 -3.61
C PHE A 335 -0.76 2.14 -4.92
N ALA A 336 -0.10 1.99 -6.06
CA ALA A 336 -0.74 2.08 -7.35
C ALA A 336 -0.33 0.92 -8.24
N GLY A 337 -1.33 0.22 -8.78
CA GLY A 337 -1.11 -0.86 -9.73
C GLY A 337 -0.52 -0.37 -11.05
N THR A 338 0.46 -1.11 -11.57
CA THR A 338 1.09 -0.84 -12.88
C THR A 338 1.29 -2.14 -13.65
N PRO A 339 1.35 -2.11 -15.00
CA PRO A 339 1.71 -3.30 -15.78
C PRO A 339 3.02 -3.93 -15.30
N ALA A 340 3.11 -5.27 -15.37
CA ALA A 340 4.33 -5.99 -15.04
C ALA A 340 5.53 -5.47 -15.86
N GLY A 341 6.70 -5.32 -15.23
CA GLY A 341 7.90 -4.79 -15.88
C GLY A 341 7.94 -3.26 -16.01
N THR A 342 7.01 -2.51 -15.41
CA THR A 342 7.06 -1.05 -15.40
C THR A 342 8.23 -0.59 -14.53
N ARG A 343 9.25 0.03 -15.13
CA ARG A 343 10.45 0.49 -14.42
C ARG A 343 10.45 2.00 -14.14
N VAL A 344 11.01 2.36 -12.98
CA VAL A 344 11.31 3.74 -12.57
C VAL A 344 12.73 3.80 -12.02
N ASP A 345 13.45 4.87 -12.37
CA ASP A 345 14.80 5.13 -11.90
C ASP A 345 14.77 5.63 -10.45
N LEU A 346 15.20 4.80 -9.50
CA LEU A 346 15.26 5.11 -8.07
C LEU A 346 16.70 5.40 -7.62
N HIS A 347 16.90 6.44 -6.82
CA HIS A 347 18.18 6.74 -6.18
C HIS A 347 18.37 5.90 -4.91
N LEU A 348 18.66 4.60 -5.07
CA LEU A 348 18.79 3.66 -3.96
C LEU A 348 19.94 4.00 -2.99
N GLN A 349 20.94 4.79 -3.42
CA GLN A 349 21.96 5.35 -2.53
C GLN A 349 21.36 6.07 -1.32
N ARG A 350 20.21 6.73 -1.48
CA ARG A 350 19.52 7.41 -0.37
C ARG A 350 19.13 6.44 0.75
N ALA A 351 18.82 5.19 0.42
CA ALA A 351 18.52 4.17 1.41
C ALA A 351 19.76 3.87 2.26
N ALA A 352 20.92 3.67 1.62
CA ALA A 352 22.17 3.43 2.32
C ALA A 352 22.64 4.64 3.15
N GLN A 353 22.69 5.83 2.54
CA GLN A 353 23.31 7.02 3.17
C GLN A 353 22.44 7.71 4.20
N HIS A 354 21.11 7.64 4.02
CA HIS A 354 20.17 8.46 4.78
C HIS A 354 19.06 7.65 5.41
N GLY A 355 18.95 6.35 5.13
CA GLY A 355 17.86 5.52 5.63
C GLY A 355 16.52 5.79 4.94
N ALA A 356 16.54 6.30 3.70
CA ALA A 356 15.33 6.35 2.87
C ALA A 356 14.77 4.95 2.64
N GLN A 357 13.46 4.86 2.44
CA GLN A 357 12.77 3.59 2.26
C GLN A 357 11.92 3.63 1.00
N PHE A 358 12.01 2.59 0.18
CA PHE A 358 11.16 2.42 -0.99
C PHE A 358 10.39 1.11 -0.86
N THR A 359 9.07 1.20 -0.96
CA THR A 359 8.20 0.04 -0.78
C THR A 359 6.90 0.21 -1.53
N GLY A 360 6.09 -0.84 -1.55
CA GLY A 360 4.73 -0.84 -2.05
C GLY A 360 3.96 -1.99 -1.44
N THR A 361 2.64 -1.93 -1.52
CA THR A 361 1.76 -2.97 -0.95
C THR A 361 0.49 -3.08 -1.77
N SER A 362 -0.05 -4.29 -1.88
CA SER A 362 -1.30 -4.56 -2.58
C SER A 362 -2.12 -5.64 -1.87
N GLY A 363 -3.43 -5.61 -2.02
CA GLY A 363 -4.29 -6.65 -1.47
C GLY A 363 -4.34 -6.68 0.06
N SER A 364 -5.11 -7.64 0.55
CA SER A 364 -5.38 -7.87 1.97
C SER A 364 -5.84 -9.31 2.16
N THR A 365 -5.87 -9.78 3.41
CA THR A 365 -6.40 -11.08 3.83
C THR A 365 -7.72 -10.92 4.59
N VAL A 366 -8.41 -12.03 4.82
CA VAL A 366 -9.59 -12.06 5.71
C VAL A 366 -9.25 -11.50 7.09
N ALA A 367 -8.08 -11.84 7.64
CA ALA A 367 -7.64 -11.33 8.94
C ALA A 367 -7.48 -9.80 8.93
N ASP A 368 -7.03 -9.22 7.82
CA ASP A 368 -6.89 -7.77 7.67
C ASP A 368 -8.26 -7.09 7.60
N GLN A 369 -9.21 -7.65 6.85
CA GLN A 369 -10.59 -7.15 6.84
C GLN A 369 -11.27 -7.23 8.20
N LEU A 370 -11.02 -8.30 8.97
CA LEU A 370 -11.54 -8.44 10.33
C LEU A 370 -10.95 -7.40 11.28
N ARG A 371 -9.67 -7.00 11.11
CA ARG A 371 -9.09 -5.87 11.87
C ARG A 371 -9.75 -4.55 11.52
N VAL A 372 -10.02 -4.29 10.24
CA VAL A 372 -10.77 -3.09 9.82
C VAL A 372 -12.18 -3.09 10.38
N LEU A 373 -12.85 -4.24 10.40
CA LEU A 373 -14.17 -4.39 11.00
C LEU A 373 -14.16 -4.02 12.48
N ASP A 374 -13.11 -4.42 13.21
CA ASP A 374 -12.95 -4.05 14.62
C ASP A 374 -12.74 -2.54 14.81
N LYS A 375 -11.96 -1.89 13.94
CA LYS A 375 -11.79 -0.43 13.92
C LYS A 375 -13.09 0.33 13.66
N ILE A 376 -13.97 -0.21 12.80
CA ILE A 376 -15.30 0.36 12.57
C ILE A 376 -16.14 0.28 13.84
N ARG A 377 -16.16 -0.90 14.48
CA ARG A 377 -16.97 -1.15 15.68
C ARG A 377 -16.54 -0.33 16.90
N THR A 378 -15.24 -0.12 17.05
CA THR A 378 -14.66 0.70 18.13
C THR A 378 -14.77 2.20 17.84
N GLY A 379 -15.22 2.59 16.64
CA GLY A 379 -15.32 3.98 16.22
C GLY A 379 -13.98 4.61 15.82
N GLU A 380 -12.90 3.83 15.75
CA GLU A 380 -11.59 4.27 15.26
C GLU A 380 -11.62 4.61 13.77
N LEU A 381 -12.53 3.99 13.00
CA LEU A 381 -12.67 4.20 11.56
C LEU A 381 -14.12 4.39 11.11
N GLU A 382 -14.43 5.55 10.56
CA GLU A 382 -15.69 5.82 9.87
C GLU A 382 -15.59 5.39 8.40
N ALA A 383 -15.71 4.08 8.13
CA ALA A 383 -15.40 3.52 6.82
C ALA A 383 -16.32 4.02 5.69
N ALA A 384 -17.61 4.26 5.99
CA ALA A 384 -18.61 4.71 5.02
C ALA A 384 -18.39 6.15 4.50
N ARG A 385 -17.48 6.95 5.08
CA ARG A 385 -17.15 8.30 4.59
C ARG A 385 -16.64 8.32 3.15
N THR A 386 -16.15 7.19 2.64
CA THR A 386 -15.75 7.06 1.24
C THR A 386 -16.93 6.89 0.26
N VAL A 387 -18.15 6.63 0.72
CA VAL A 387 -19.32 6.46 -0.14
C VAL A 387 -19.70 7.81 -0.77
N ALA A 388 -19.87 7.82 -2.09
CA ALA A 388 -20.20 9.04 -2.85
C ALA A 388 -21.49 8.92 -3.67
N ALA A 389 -21.88 7.70 -4.01
CA ALA A 389 -23.12 7.41 -4.71
C ALA A 389 -23.65 6.03 -4.32
N ILE A 390 -24.97 5.87 -4.46
CA ILE A 390 -25.66 4.59 -4.27
C ILE A 390 -26.49 4.27 -5.52
N GLY A 391 -26.75 3.00 -5.76
CA GLY A 391 -27.58 2.56 -6.86
C GLY A 391 -28.10 1.14 -6.67
N GLY A 392 -29.06 0.78 -7.51
CA GLY A 392 -29.63 -0.56 -7.58
C GLY A 392 -28.89 -1.51 -8.51
N MET A 393 -29.32 -2.77 -8.56
CA MET A 393 -28.70 -3.77 -9.44
C MET A 393 -28.70 -3.34 -10.91
N ARG A 394 -29.78 -2.73 -11.41
CA ARG A 394 -29.85 -2.26 -12.81
C ARG A 394 -28.94 -1.06 -13.09
N ALA A 395 -28.51 -0.34 -12.06
CA ALA A 395 -27.56 0.76 -12.17
C ALA A 395 -26.10 0.29 -12.28
N MET A 396 -25.80 -1.01 -12.15
CA MET A 396 -24.41 -1.52 -12.14
C MET A 396 -23.58 -1.05 -13.34
N LYS A 397 -24.15 -1.11 -14.56
CA LYS A 397 -23.44 -0.68 -15.77
C LYS A 397 -23.14 0.82 -15.75
N ASP A 398 -24.09 1.63 -15.31
CA ASP A 398 -23.91 3.08 -15.19
C ASP A 398 -22.91 3.41 -14.08
N GLY A 399 -22.91 2.64 -12.99
CA GLY A 399 -21.93 2.74 -11.90
C GLY A 399 -20.51 2.45 -12.37
N LEU A 400 -20.30 1.37 -13.13
CA LEU A 400 -18.99 1.07 -13.74
C LEU A 400 -18.54 2.16 -14.70
N ARG A 401 -19.44 2.67 -15.54
CA ARG A 401 -19.15 3.81 -16.42
C ARG A 401 -18.76 5.05 -15.61
N ALA A 402 -19.48 5.35 -14.54
CA ALA A 402 -19.20 6.49 -13.66
C ALA A 402 -17.82 6.38 -12.98
N VAL A 403 -17.35 5.16 -12.67
CA VAL A 403 -15.99 4.93 -12.16
C VAL A 403 -14.95 5.24 -13.23
N LEU A 404 -15.13 4.72 -14.46
CA LEU A 404 -14.24 4.97 -15.61
C LEU A 404 -14.18 6.46 -15.97
N GLU A 405 -15.34 7.11 -16.01
CA GLU A 405 -15.52 8.53 -16.33
C GLU A 405 -15.30 9.45 -15.13
N HIS A 406 -14.90 8.89 -13.99
CA HIS A 406 -14.43 9.66 -12.85
C HIS A 406 -15.49 10.61 -12.25
N VAL A 407 -16.78 10.28 -12.41
CA VAL A 407 -17.94 11.12 -12.08
C VAL A 407 -18.04 11.39 -10.58
N TYR A 408 -17.93 10.33 -9.76
CA TYR A 408 -18.03 10.45 -8.31
C TYR A 408 -16.64 10.47 -7.66
N PRO A 409 -16.43 11.27 -6.59
CA PRO A 409 -15.13 11.39 -5.93
C PRO A 409 -14.77 10.19 -5.04
N GLY A 410 -15.75 9.35 -4.69
CA GLY A 410 -15.61 8.21 -3.79
C GLY A 410 -16.11 6.89 -4.38
N LYS A 411 -16.51 5.97 -3.50
CA LYS A 411 -17.04 4.64 -3.86
C LYS A 411 -18.51 4.76 -4.27
N VAL A 412 -18.87 3.97 -5.28
CA VAL A 412 -20.26 3.77 -5.72
C VAL A 412 -20.75 2.46 -5.12
N MET A 413 -21.82 2.51 -4.33
CA MET A 413 -22.39 1.33 -3.69
C MET A 413 -23.58 0.83 -4.50
N ILE A 414 -23.58 -0.46 -4.84
CA ILE A 414 -24.69 -1.11 -5.53
C ILE A 414 -25.38 -2.04 -4.54
N TYR A 415 -26.68 -1.84 -4.34
CA TYR A 415 -27.53 -2.67 -3.48
C TYR A 415 -28.33 -3.65 -4.36
N PRO A 416 -27.95 -4.94 -4.43
CA PRO A 416 -28.61 -5.90 -5.31
C PRO A 416 -30.09 -6.15 -4.98
N GLN A 417 -30.48 -5.88 -3.74
CA GLN A 417 -31.85 -6.02 -3.25
C GLN A 417 -32.78 -4.86 -3.70
N LEU A 418 -32.21 -3.79 -4.26
CA LEU A 418 -32.93 -2.61 -4.74
C LEU A 418 -32.82 -2.51 -6.27
N PRO A 419 -33.38 -3.45 -7.05
CA PRO A 419 -33.05 -3.59 -8.48
C PRO A 419 -33.26 -2.32 -9.30
N ASP A 420 -34.29 -1.53 -8.98
CA ASP A 420 -34.73 -0.37 -9.76
C ASP A 420 -34.28 0.98 -9.16
N LEU A 421 -33.48 0.98 -8.08
CA LEU A 421 -32.89 2.20 -7.56
C LEU A 421 -31.94 2.79 -8.61
N SER A 422 -32.21 4.03 -9.04
CA SER A 422 -31.33 4.76 -9.97
C SER A 422 -29.98 5.05 -9.33
N LEU A 423 -28.95 5.26 -10.15
CA LEU A 423 -27.65 5.72 -9.66
C LEU A 423 -27.77 7.17 -9.20
N LEU A 424 -27.52 7.42 -7.90
CA LEU A 424 -27.70 8.72 -7.28
C LEU A 424 -26.47 9.08 -6.44
N SER A 425 -25.95 10.30 -6.61
CA SER A 425 -25.06 10.92 -5.63
C SER A 425 -25.77 11.15 -4.30
N LEU A 426 -25.01 11.29 -3.22
CA LEU A 426 -25.58 11.57 -1.91
C LEU A 426 -26.36 12.91 -1.86
N SER A 427 -25.97 13.90 -2.66
CA SER A 427 -26.72 15.16 -2.79
C SER A 427 -28.06 15.01 -3.52
N GLU A 428 -28.15 14.12 -4.51
CA GLU A 428 -29.40 13.92 -5.27
C GLU A 428 -30.49 13.23 -4.45
N LEU A 429 -30.11 12.59 -3.33
CA LEU A 429 -31.05 11.99 -2.38
C LEU A 429 -32.02 13.02 -1.79
N GLU A 430 -31.63 14.30 -1.68
CA GLU A 430 -32.51 15.36 -1.16
C GLU A 430 -33.83 15.42 -1.94
N ARG A 431 -33.76 15.27 -3.26
CA ARG A 431 -34.93 15.27 -4.13
C ARG A 431 -35.51 13.87 -4.34
N ALA A 432 -34.65 12.86 -4.48
CA ALA A 432 -35.08 11.52 -4.86
C ALA A 432 -35.67 10.73 -3.68
N ILE A 433 -35.04 10.80 -2.51
CA ILE A 433 -35.43 10.06 -1.30
C ILE A 433 -35.17 10.93 -0.05
N PRO A 434 -35.98 11.98 0.20
CA PRO A 434 -35.70 12.96 1.25
C PRO A 434 -35.53 12.36 2.65
N ALA A 435 -36.23 11.25 2.93
CA ALA A 435 -36.10 10.52 4.19
C ALA A 435 -34.67 10.00 4.43
N VAL A 436 -34.02 9.47 3.40
CA VAL A 436 -32.61 9.00 3.48
C VAL A 436 -31.66 10.18 3.61
N TYR A 437 -31.88 11.24 2.82
CA TYR A 437 -31.05 12.44 2.85
C TYR A 437 -30.99 13.07 4.24
N SER A 438 -32.13 13.11 4.95
CA SER A 438 -32.22 13.67 6.30
C SER A 438 -31.39 12.92 7.36
N GLN A 439 -30.97 11.70 7.07
CA GLN A 439 -30.17 10.85 7.96
C GLN A 439 -28.68 10.85 7.61
N LEU A 440 -28.26 11.56 6.56
CA LEU A 440 -26.85 11.73 6.24
C LEU A 440 -26.14 12.52 7.34
N GLY A 441 -24.89 12.16 7.60
CA GLY A 441 -24.04 12.87 8.55
C GLY A 441 -23.56 14.22 8.01
N PRO A 442 -22.89 15.03 8.86
CA PRO A 442 -22.31 16.30 8.45
C PRO A 442 -21.42 16.15 7.20
N GLY A 443 -21.63 17.02 6.20
CA GLY A 443 -20.90 16.95 4.92
C GLY A 443 -21.44 15.90 3.94
N LEU A 444 -22.71 15.46 4.09
CA LEU A 444 -23.33 14.41 3.29
C LEU A 444 -22.63 13.06 3.42
N VAL A 445 -22.22 12.71 4.63
CA VAL A 445 -21.56 11.42 4.91
C VAL A 445 -22.62 10.32 5.02
N TRP A 446 -22.39 9.16 4.38
CA TRP A 446 -23.24 7.99 4.54
C TRP A 446 -23.14 7.43 5.96
N THR A 447 -24.27 7.13 6.57
CA THR A 447 -24.37 6.64 7.96
C THR A 447 -25.21 5.38 8.03
N ALA A 448 -25.07 4.62 9.13
CA ALA A 448 -25.95 3.49 9.41
C ALA A 448 -27.43 3.91 9.43
N SER A 449 -27.75 5.11 9.96
CA SER A 449 -29.12 5.66 9.95
C SER A 449 -29.64 5.95 8.54
N ALA A 450 -28.79 6.45 7.63
CA ALA A 450 -29.15 6.65 6.24
C ALA A 450 -29.41 5.32 5.52
N GLU A 451 -28.59 4.30 5.79
CA GLU A 451 -28.82 2.97 5.23
C GLU A 451 -30.10 2.33 5.77
N GLN A 452 -30.36 2.44 7.06
CA GLN A 452 -31.61 1.97 7.67
C GLN A 452 -32.82 2.67 7.05
N ALA A 453 -32.78 3.99 6.86
CA ALA A 453 -33.84 4.72 6.19
C ALA A 453 -34.01 4.29 4.72
N LEU A 454 -32.94 3.94 4.02
CA LEU A 454 -33.01 3.42 2.65
C LEU A 454 -33.70 2.07 2.62
N ILE A 455 -33.35 1.18 3.55
CA ILE A 455 -33.99 -0.12 3.74
C ILE A 455 -35.50 0.05 4.02
N GLU A 456 -35.86 0.90 4.97
CA GLU A 456 -37.26 1.13 5.34
C GLU A 456 -38.09 1.77 4.23
N ALA A 457 -37.48 2.66 3.45
CA ALA A 457 -38.15 3.34 2.34
C ALA A 457 -38.27 2.45 1.09
N CYS A 458 -37.28 1.59 0.82
CA CYS A 458 -37.12 0.97 -0.50
C CYS A 458 -37.11 -0.56 -0.51
N TRP A 459 -36.86 -1.26 0.60
CA TRP A 459 -36.98 -2.73 0.59
C TRP A 459 -38.44 -3.17 0.57
N SER A 460 -38.73 -4.09 -0.36
CA SER A 460 -39.97 -4.86 -0.35
C SER A 460 -40.01 -5.81 0.85
N GLU A 461 -41.21 -6.28 1.22
CA GLU A 461 -41.38 -7.23 2.34
C GLU A 461 -40.50 -8.49 2.22
N GLN A 462 -40.16 -8.90 0.99
CA GLN A 462 -39.30 -10.06 0.73
C GLN A 462 -37.89 -9.92 1.31
N TRP A 463 -37.35 -8.69 1.39
CA TRP A 463 -36.00 -8.42 1.87
C TRP A 463 -35.94 -7.90 3.32
N ARG A 464 -37.10 -7.60 3.94
CA ARG A 464 -37.20 -7.15 5.34
C ARG A 464 -37.23 -8.30 6.36
N ARG A 465 -37.37 -9.55 5.90
CA ARG A 465 -37.30 -10.77 6.72
C ARG A 465 -35.90 -11.34 6.69
#